data_AF-A0A7Z9NQQ4-F1
#
_entry.id   AF-A0A7Z9NQQ4-F1
#
_cell.length_a   1.000
_cell.length_b   1.000
_cell.length_c   1.000
_cell.angle_alpha   90.00
_cell.angle_beta   90.00
_cell.angle_gamma   90.00
#
_symmetry.space_group_name_H-M   'P 1'
#
loop_
_entity.id
_entity.type
_entity.pdbx_description
1 polymer ?
#
loop_
_entity_poly.entity_id
_entity_poly.type
_entity_poly.pdbx_seq_one_letter_code
_entity_poly.pdbx_strand_id
1 'polypeptide(L)' 'MDNKLNVASSMVRMLQAHEVKHIFGLCGDTSLPFYDALHNLDHGMEHILTRDERSASYMADAYA' A
#
# COMPACT_ATOMS: atom_id res chain seq x y z
N MET A 1 -19.99 17.24 -2.01
CA MET A 1 -18.68 16.56 -2.18
C MET A 1 -18.98 15.08 -2.11
N ASP A 2 -18.94 14.39 -3.25
CA ASP A 2 -19.39 12.99 -3.34
C ASP A 2 -18.41 12.11 -2.54
N ASN A 3 -18.89 11.57 -1.42
CA ASN A 3 -18.12 10.74 -0.49
C ASN A 3 -17.97 9.32 -1.04
N LYS A 4 -17.38 9.17 -2.22
CA LYS A 4 -17.04 7.85 -2.77
C LYS A 4 -15.59 7.52 -2.45
N LEU A 5 -15.33 7.14 -1.21
CA LEU A 5 -14.16 6.32 -0.93
C LEU A 5 -14.34 5.00 -1.71
N ASN A 6 -13.57 4.84 -2.79
CA ASN A 6 -13.50 3.56 -3.48
C ASN A 6 -12.72 2.55 -2.63
N VAL A 7 -12.80 1.27 -2.98
CA VAL A 7 -12.19 0.19 -2.19
C VAL A 7 -10.68 0.40 -2.00
N ALA A 8 -9.96 0.84 -3.02
CA ALA A 8 -8.53 1.09 -2.95
C ALA A 8 -8.17 2.20 -1.94
N SER A 9 -8.87 3.34 -2.00
CA SER A 9 -8.69 4.43 -1.04
C SER A 9 -9.05 4.00 0.39
N SER A 10 -10.09 3.18 0.56
CA SER A 10 -10.46 2.60 1.86
C SER A 10 -9.35 1.71 2.43
N MET A 11 -8.72 0.88 1.60
CA MET A 11 -7.61 0.04 2.03
C MET A 11 -6.42 0.86 2.53
N VAL A 12 -6.03 1.92 1.82
CA VAL A 12 -4.92 2.80 2.24
C VAL A 12 -5.24 3.49 3.57
N ARG A 13 -6.46 4.02 3.74
CA ARG A 13 -6.88 4.64 5.01
C ARG A 13 -6.95 3.63 6.15
N MET A 14 -7.33 2.38 5.88
CA MET A 14 -7.33 1.31 6.86
C MET A 14 -5.89 0.97 7.31
N LEU A 15 -4.95 0.82 6.38
CA LEU A 15 -3.53 0.59 6.72
C LEU A 15 -2.97 1.75 7.55
N GLN A 16 -3.30 3.00 7.18
CA GLN A 16 -2.93 4.19 7.95
C GLN A 16 -3.52 4.15 9.37
N ALA A 17 -4.78 3.76 9.52
CA ALA A 17 -5.45 3.66 10.83
C ALA A 17 -4.85 2.54 11.71
N HIS A 18 -4.29 1.49 11.09
CA HIS A 18 -3.50 0.45 11.76
C HIS A 18 -2.03 0.86 11.99
N GLU A 19 -1.70 2.13 11.78
CA GLU A 19 -0.38 2.71 12.03
C GLU A 19 0.77 2.04 11.26
N VAL A 20 0.46 1.41 10.12
CA VAL A 20 1.46 0.84 9.21
C VAL A 20 2.44 1.95 8.79
N LYS A 21 3.73 1.64 8.77
CA LYS A 21 4.80 2.59 8.41
C LYS A 21 5.47 2.25 7.08
N HIS A 22 5.66 0.96 6.81
CA HIS A 22 6.35 0.47 5.62
C HIS A 22 5.49 -0.57 4.89
N ILE A 23 5.45 -0.46 3.57
CA ILE A 23 4.77 -1.40 2.68
C ILE A 23 5.82 -1.97 1.72
N PHE A 24 6.08 -3.27 1.79
CA PHE A 24 6.95 -3.97 0.85
C PHE A 24 6.09 -4.63 -0.23
N GLY A 25 6.40 -4.38 -1.50
CA GLY A 25 5.62 -4.96 -2.59
C GLY A 25 6.17 -4.70 -3.98
N LEU A 26 5.56 -5.33 -4.98
CA LEU A 26 5.81 -5.06 -6.39
C LEU A 26 4.47 -4.65 -7.02
N CYS A 27 4.50 -3.61 -7.84
CA CYS A 27 3.33 -3.18 -8.59
C CYS A 27 3.06 -4.13 -9.75
N GLY A 28 1.82 -4.61 -9.85
CA GLY A 28 1.28 -5.33 -11.01
C GLY A 28 -0.03 -4.72 -11.52
N ASP A 29 -0.43 -5.07 -12.74
CA ASP A 29 -1.60 -4.47 -13.43
C ASP A 29 -2.90 -4.53 -12.60
N THR A 30 -3.12 -5.65 -11.91
CA THR A 30 -4.32 -5.85 -11.07
C THR A 30 -4.33 -5.00 -9.80
N SER A 31 -3.14 -4.55 -9.36
CA SER A 31 -2.96 -3.72 -8.17
C SER A 31 -2.94 -2.23 -8.47
N LEU A 32 -3.00 -1.81 -9.75
CA LEU A 32 -2.90 -0.41 -10.15
C LEU A 32 -3.87 0.52 -9.39
N PRO A 33 -5.16 0.18 -9.18
CA PRO A 33 -6.05 1.06 -8.40
C PRO A 33 -5.58 1.30 -6.96
N PHE A 34 -4.94 0.30 -6.34
CA PHE A 34 -4.37 0.43 -5.00
C PHE A 34 -3.11 1.30 -5.01
N TYR A 35 -2.26 1.14 -6.02
CA TYR A 35 -1.07 1.98 -6.22
C TYR A 35 -1.44 3.44 -6.52
N ASP A 36 -2.49 3.68 -7.30
CA ASP A 36 -3.04 5.02 -7.51
C ASP A 36 -3.51 5.63 -6.19
N ALA A 37 -4.18 4.85 -5.34
CA ALA A 37 -4.61 5.33 -4.02
C ALA A 37 -3.43 5.62 -3.09
N LEU A 38 -2.40 4.75 -3.06
CA LEU A 38 -1.16 4.99 -2.31
C LEU A 38 -0.46 6.27 -2.80
N HIS A 39 -0.41 6.50 -4.10
CA HIS A 39 0.23 7.69 -4.67
C HIS A 39 -0.53 8.99 -4.35
N ASN A 40 -1.87 8.96 -4.38
CA ASN A 40 -2.69 10.17 -4.30
C ASN A 40 -3.09 10.57 -2.87
N LEU A 41 -3.00 9.67 -1.90
CA LEU A 41 -3.45 9.94 -0.53
C LEU A 41 -2.28 10.36 0.36
N ASP A 42 -2.48 11.41 1.15
CA ASP A 42 -1.57 11.72 2.25
C ASP A 42 -1.80 10.74 3.41
N HIS A 43 -0.93 9.73 3.49
CA HIS A 43 -1.01 8.65 4.47
C HIS A 43 0.27 8.46 5.30
N GLY A 44 1.40 9.09 4.92
CA GLY A 44 2.65 9.05 5.68
C GLY A 44 3.34 7.68 5.79
N MET A 45 3.01 6.73 4.91
CA MET A 45 3.64 5.40 4.84
C MET A 45 4.67 5.40 3.70
N GLU A 46 5.75 4.63 3.84
CA GLU A 46 6.74 4.44 2.80
C GLU A 46 6.46 3.15 2.03
N HIS A 47 6.32 3.24 0.71
CA HIS A 47 6.24 2.06 -0.15
C HIS A 47 7.62 1.71 -0.70
N ILE A 48 8.13 0.55 -0.28
CA ILE A 48 9.43 0.00 -0.69
C ILE A 48 9.17 -0.93 -1.87
N LEU A 49 9.50 -0.44 -3.06
CA LEU A 49 9.36 -1.22 -4.29
C LEU A 49 10.42 -2.33 -4.32
N THR A 50 9.93 -3.56 -4.37
CA THR A 50 10.74 -4.78 -4.45
C THR A 50 10.87 -5.27 -5.90
N ARG A 51 11.76 -6.25 -6.15
CA ARG A 51 11.95 -6.84 -7.49
C ARG A 51 11.17 -8.14 -7.71
N ASP A 52 10.74 -8.78 -6.65
CA ASP A 52 10.06 -10.08 -6.66
C ASP A 52 9.14 -10.15 -5.43
N GLU A 53 7.91 -10.60 -5.63
CA GLU A 53 6.86 -10.60 -4.61
C GLU A 53 7.18 -11.57 -3.47
N ARG A 54 7.88 -12.68 -3.75
CA ARG A 54 8.27 -13.66 -2.71
C ARG A 54 9.28 -13.03 -1.77
N SER A 55 10.23 -12.27 -2.32
CA SER A 55 11.23 -11.53 -1.57
C SER A 55 10.58 -10.44 -0.72
N ALA A 56 9.55 -9.75 -1.23
CA ALA A 56 8.81 -8.75 -0.47
C ALA A 56 8.20 -9.31 0.82
N SER A 57 7.60 -10.51 0.76
CA SER A 57 7.05 -11.18 1.94
C SER A 57 8.13 -11.48 2.99
N TYR A 58 9.30 -11.98 2.58
CA TYR A 58 10.41 -12.21 3.50
C TYR A 58 10.98 -10.90 4.08
N MET A 59 11.04 -9.83 3.29
CA MET A 59 11.48 -8.51 3.77
C MET A 59 10.52 -7.94 4.82
N ALA A 60 9.21 -8.09 4.60
CA ALA A 60 8.19 -7.64 5.55
C ALA A 60 8.26 -8.41 6.87
N ASP A 61 8.41 -9.74 6.81
CA ASP A 61 8.53 -10.59 8.00
C ASP A 61 9.82 -10.29 8.79
N ALA A 62 10.94 -10.09 8.09
CA ALA A 62 12.21 -9.76 8.73
C ALA A 62 12.25 -8.35 9.34
N TYR A 63 11.39 -7.42 8.89
CA TYR A 63 11.29 -6.06 9.41
C TYR A 63 10.38 -5.96 10.65
N ALA A 64 9.37 -6.82 10.75
CA ALA A 64 8.33 -6.79 11.81
C ALA A 64 8.86 -7.14 13.20
#